data_AF-A0A544TT69-F1
#
_entry.id   AF-A0A544TT69-F1
#
_cell.length_a   1.000
_cell.length_b   1.000
_cell.length_c   1.000
_cell.angle_alpha   90.00
_cell.angle_beta   90.00
_cell.angle_gamma   90.00
#
_symmetry.space_group_name_H-M   'P 1'
#
loop_
_entity.id
_entity.type
_entity.pdbx_description
1 polymer ?
#
loop_
_entity_poly.entity_id
_entity_poly.type
_entity_poly.pdbx_seq_one_letter_code
_entity_poly.pdbx_strand_id
1 'polypeptide(L)' 'MDEYDILSILKQLEPKLKSVLFQTSDDYREDLEQDLIERIIKIIKNNINHDCPGFFDFLGEELFV' A
#
# COMPACT_ATOMS: atom_id res chain seq x y z
N MET A 1 -9.32 4.03 10.53
CA MET A 1 -7.90 3.66 10.44
C MET A 1 -7.08 4.81 10.99
N ASP A 2 -6.22 4.53 11.95
CA ASP A 2 -5.46 5.53 12.70
C ASP A 2 -4.15 5.89 11.97
N GLU A 3 -3.50 6.99 12.35
CA GLU A 3 -2.27 7.46 11.70
C GLU A 3 -1.13 6.41 11.79
N TYR A 4 -1.11 5.65 12.88
CA TYR A 4 -0.21 4.53 13.11
C TYR A 4 -0.39 3.36 12.12
N ASP A 5 -1.62 3.07 11.71
CA ASP A 5 -1.91 2.01 10.75
C ASP A 5 -1.38 2.38 9.36
N ILE A 6 -1.56 3.64 8.96
CA ILE A 6 -1.04 4.17 7.69
C ILE A 6 0.48 4.05 7.66
N LEU A 7 1.15 4.46 8.75
CA LEU A 7 2.61 4.36 8.87
C LEU A 7 3.10 2.91 8.82
N SER A 8 2.35 1.97 9.40
CA SER A 8 2.66 0.54 9.32
C SER A 8 2.58 0.01 7.89
N ILE A 9 1.54 0.37 7.15
CA ILE A 9 1.37 -0.01 5.74
C ILE A 9 2.46 0.61 4.88
N LEU A 10 2.78 1.90 5.08
CA LEU A 10 3.86 2.57 4.36
C LEU A 10 5.22 1.89 4.61
N LYS A 11 5.53 1.50 5.85
CA LYS A 11 6.75 0.74 6.16
C LYS A 11 6.80 -0.61 5.45
N GLN A 12 5.67 -1.30 5.32
CA GLN A 12 5.60 -2.57 4.58
C GLN A 12 5.81 -2.38 3.07
N LEU A 13 5.40 -1.23 2.53
CA LEU A 13 5.53 -0.88 1.12
C LEU A 13 6.88 -0.25 0.75
N GLU A 14 7.60 0.30 1.73
CA GLU A 14 8.93 0.92 1.57
C GLU A 14 9.91 0.11 0.69
N PRO A 15 10.12 -1.21 0.87
CA PRO A 15 11.06 -1.97 0.04
C PRO A 15 10.64 -2.00 -1.44
N LYS A 16 9.34 -2.06 -1.73
CA LYS A 16 8.81 -2.00 -3.09
C LYS A 16 8.95 -0.61 -3.70
N LEU A 17 8.64 0.43 -2.92
CA LEU A 17 8.82 1.84 -3.32
C LEU A 17 10.26 2.11 -3.73
N LYS A 18 11.23 1.77 -2.87
CA LYS A 18 12.66 1.94 -3.17
C LYS A 18 13.06 1.22 -4.46
N SER A 19 12.61 -0.03 -4.65
CA SER A 19 12.92 -0.78 -5.86
C SER A 19 12.43 -0.10 -7.14
N VAL A 20 11.26 0.53 -7.12
CA VAL A 20 10.72 1.27 -8.28
C VAL A 20 11.43 2.61 -8.46
N LEU A 21 11.72 3.32 -7.38
CA LEU A 21 12.43 4.60 -7.40
C LEU A 21 13.84 4.47 -7.98
N PHE A 22 14.54 3.37 -7.69
CA PHE A 22 15.86 3.08 -8.27
C PHE A 22 15.84 2.79 -9.77
N GLN A 23 14.67 2.49 -10.36
CA GLN A 23 14.50 2.32 -11.81
C GLN A 23 14.23 3.67 -12.52
N THR A 24 14.07 4.74 -11.76
CA THR A 24 13.79 6.09 -12.26
C THR A 24 15.07 6.94 -12.20
N SER A 25 15.21 7.86 -13.14
CA SER A 25 16.29 8.86 -13.15
C SER A 25 16.28 9.68 -11.85
N ASP A 26 17.49 9.97 -11.34
CA ASP A 26 17.70 10.69 -10.08
C ASP A 26 16.98 12.05 -10.06
N ASP A 27 16.93 12.74 -11.21
CA ASP A 27 16.33 14.07 -11.36
C ASP A 27 14.82 14.10 -11.02
N TYR A 28 14.14 12.96 -11.12
CA TYR A 28 12.70 12.84 -10.86
C TYR A 28 12.37 11.96 -9.66
N ARG A 29 13.39 11.42 -8.97
CA ARG A 29 13.17 10.39 -7.94
C ARG A 29 12.45 10.95 -6.71
N GLU A 30 12.84 12.14 -6.27
CA GLU A 30 12.26 12.79 -5.08
C GLU A 30 10.78 13.16 -5.32
N ASP A 31 10.49 13.79 -6.46
CA ASP A 31 9.12 14.15 -6.84
C ASP A 31 8.24 12.90 -6.98
N LEU A 32 8.76 11.86 -7.64
CA LEU A 32 8.04 10.59 -7.80
C LEU A 32 7.80 9.88 -6.46
N GLU A 33 8.74 9.96 -5.52
CA GLU A 33 8.57 9.41 -4.17
C GLU A 33 7.42 10.09 -3.44
N GLN A 34 7.36 11.43 -3.44
CA GLN A 34 6.27 12.20 -2.86
C GLN A 34 4.93 11.85 -3.49
N ASP A 35 4.85 11.87 -4.82
CA ASP A 35 3.63 11.55 -5.56
C ASP A 35 3.10 10.16 -5.22
N LEU A 36 3.99 9.16 -5.16
CA LEU A 36 3.63 7.78 -4.81
C LEU A 36 3.13 7.68 -3.37
N ILE A 37 3.81 8.31 -2.41
CA ILE A 37 3.39 8.31 -1.00
C ILE A 37 2.02 8.98 -0.85
N GLU A 38 1.81 10.13 -1.46
CA GLU A 38 0.53 10.86 -1.41
C GLU A 38 -0.60 10.01 -2.00
N ARG A 39 -0.36 9.35 -3.14
CA ARG A 39 -1.35 8.45 -3.77
C ARG A 39 -1.68 7.26 -2.88
N ILE A 40 -0.67 6.63 -2.27
CA ILE A 40 -0.87 5.52 -1.35
C ILE A 40 -1.72 5.97 -0.17
N ILE A 41 -1.40 7.10 0.47
CA ILE A 41 -2.20 7.63 1.58
C ILE A 41 -3.64 7.92 1.15
N LYS A 42 -3.87 8.51 -0.03
CA LYS A 42 -5.21 8.76 -0.57
C LYS A 42 -5.98 7.46 -0.79
N ILE A 43 -5.34 6.43 -1.36
CA ILE A 43 -5.97 5.13 -1.58
C ILE A 43 -6.29 4.48 -0.23
N ILE A 44 -5.36 4.46 0.71
CA ILE A 44 -5.59 3.85 2.03
C ILE A 44 -6.75 4.58 2.75
N LYS A 45 -6.81 5.91 2.67
CA LYS A 45 -7.89 6.72 3.27
C LYS A 45 -9.25 6.55 2.58
N ASN A 46 -9.28 6.30 1.27
CA ASN A 46 -10.54 6.21 0.50
C ASN A 46 -11.02 4.78 0.22
N ASN A 47 -10.12 3.79 0.23
CA ASN A 47 -10.33 2.48 -0.43
C ASN A 47 -10.01 1.27 0.45
N ILE A 48 -9.67 1.41 1.74
CA ILE A 48 -9.76 0.25 2.63
C ILE A 48 -11.26 0.02 2.91
N ASN A 49 -11.89 -0.65 1.95
CA ASN A 49 -13.15 -1.32 2.18
C ASN A 49 -12.84 -2.41 3.21
N HIS A 50 -13.32 -2.22 4.44
CA HIS A 50 -13.15 -3.20 5.52
C HIS A 50 -13.82 -4.54 5.20
N ASP A 51 -14.63 -4.60 4.13
CA ASP A 51 -15.25 -5.81 3.59
C ASP A 51 -14.37 -6.59 2.59
N CYS A 52 -13.11 -6.21 2.36
CA CYS A 52 -12.23 -7.05 1.53
C CYS A 52 -11.74 -8.24 2.38
N PRO A 53 -12.17 -9.48 2.09
CA PRO A 53 -11.74 -10.64 2.88
C PRO A 53 -10.22 -10.78 2.79
N GLY A 54 -9.60 -11.10 3.93
CA GLY A 54 -8.20 -11.49 3.93
C GLY A 54 -8.00 -12.75 3.08
N PHE A 55 -6.78 -12.97 2.60
CA PHE A 55 -6.45 -14.16 1.80
C PHE A 55 -6.92 -15.48 2.44
N PHE A 56 -6.86 -15.58 3.77
CA PHE A 56 -7.33 -16.75 4.52
C PHE A 56 -8.85 -16.76 4.74
N ASP A 57 -9.49 -15.60 4.86
CA ASP A 57 -10.96 -15.50 4.92
C ASP A 57 -11.57 -15.99 3.60
N PHE A 58 -10.93 -15.63 2.47
CA PHE A 58 -11.30 -16.12 1.14
C PHE A 58 -11.14 -17.64 1.00
N LEU A 59 -10.05 -18.22 1.51
CA LEU A 59 -9.83 -19.68 1.47
C LEU A 59 -10.75 -20.45 2.43
N GLY A 60 -11.14 -19.84 3.55
CA GLY A 60 -12.08 -20.43 4.52
C GLY A 60 -13.50 -20.56 3.95
N GLU A 61 -13.93 -19.61 3.12
CA GLU A 61 -15.24 -19.66 2.46
C GLU A 61 -15.34 -20.76 1.39
N GLU A 62 -14.26 -21.06 0.65
CA GLU A 62 -14.25 -22.16 -0.33
C GLU A 62 -14.25 -23.57 0.29
N LEU A 63 -13.93 -23.70 1.58
CA LEU A 63 -13.87 -25.00 2.28
C LEU A 63 -15.19 -25.43 2.93
N PHE A 64 -16.23 -24.58 2.90
CA PHE A 64 -17.56 -24.86 3.47
C PHE A 64 -18.71 -24.78 2.43
N VAL A 65 -18.42 -24.89 1.13
CA VAL A 65 -19.42 -25.08 0.06
C VAL A 65 -19.35 -26.50 -0.50
#